data_AF-A0A172T7U5-F1
#
_entry.id   AF-A0A172T7U5-F1
#
_cell.length_a   1.000
_cell.length_b   1.000
_cell.length_c   1.000
_cell.angle_alpha   90.00
_cell.angle_beta   90.00
_cell.angle_gamma   90.00
#
_symmetry.space_group_name_H-M   'P 1'
#
loop_
_entity.id
_entity.type
_entity.pdbx_description
1 polymer ?
#
loop_
_entity_poly.entity_id
_entity_poly.type
_entity_poly.pdbx_seq_one_letter_code
_entity_poly.pdbx_strand_id
1 'polypeptide(L)'
;MTDNAPQTDKPAGKTIDANDRARLDQIFMQVILDVQAQAQQTQPAQASNLAAMFHKELVTDALQGCAMLIAGWNQGVIDEAGLTRSAKALRGLELPELAARLERLRQIDEA
;
A
#
# COMPACT_ATOMS: atom_id res chain seq x y z
N MET A 1 1.50 -39.16 -12.79
CA MET A 1 1.70 -37.79 -13.32
C MET A 1 0.74 -36.89 -12.59
N THR A 2 1.19 -36.27 -11.50
CA THR A 2 0.41 -35.26 -10.79
C THR A 2 0.62 -33.93 -11.48
N ASP A 3 -0.45 -33.40 -12.08
CA ASP A 3 -0.55 -32.03 -12.57
C ASP A 3 -0.22 -31.07 -11.42
N ASN A 4 0.95 -30.45 -11.48
CA ASN A 4 1.33 -29.36 -10.62
C ASN A 4 1.20 -28.08 -11.46
N ALA A 5 -0.04 -27.63 -11.65
CA ALA A 5 -0.29 -26.32 -12.22
C ALA A 5 0.34 -25.28 -11.29
N PRO A 6 1.05 -24.26 -11.80
CA PRO A 6 1.55 -23.19 -10.94
C PRO A 6 0.34 -22.53 -10.28
N GLN A 7 0.20 -22.72 -8.96
CA GLN A 7 -0.70 -21.90 -8.17
C GLN A 7 -0.17 -20.46 -8.30
N THR A 8 -0.77 -19.68 -9.18
CA THR A 8 -0.67 -18.23 -9.12
C THR A 8 -1.33 -17.82 -7.82
N ASP A 9 -0.54 -17.70 -6.77
CA ASP A 9 -0.97 -17.33 -5.43
C ASP A 9 -1.42 -15.87 -5.49
N LYS A 10 -2.69 -15.68 -5.87
CA LYS A 10 -3.33 -14.38 -5.96
C LYS A 10 -3.39 -13.81 -4.53
N PRO A 11 -2.86 -12.60 -4.30
CA PRO A 11 -2.84 -12.03 -2.96
C PRO A 11 -4.26 -11.93 -2.40
N ALA A 12 -4.39 -12.10 -1.08
CA ALA A 12 -5.67 -11.94 -0.41
C ALA A 12 -6.12 -10.47 -0.47
N GLY A 13 -7.38 -10.25 -0.84
CA GLY A 13 -7.99 -8.92 -0.82
C GLY A 13 -9.15 -8.73 -1.79
N LYS A 14 -9.55 -7.47 -2.00
CA LYS A 14 -10.68 -7.13 -2.88
C LYS A 14 -10.27 -7.32 -4.34
N THR A 15 -11.02 -8.16 -5.07
CA THR A 15 -10.87 -8.28 -6.52
C THR A 15 -11.55 -7.11 -7.22
N ILE A 16 -10.90 -6.57 -8.24
CA ILE A 16 -11.36 -5.44 -9.06
C ILE A 16 -11.61 -5.96 -10.48
N ASP A 17 -12.75 -5.59 -11.07
CA ASP A 17 -13.06 -5.94 -12.46
C ASP A 17 -12.01 -5.35 -13.42
N ALA A 18 -11.79 -6.00 -14.56
CA ALA A 18 -10.80 -5.55 -15.55
C ALA A 18 -11.10 -4.12 -16.08
N ASN A 19 -12.37 -3.77 -16.28
CA ASN A 19 -12.75 -2.44 -16.75
C ASN A 19 -12.51 -1.37 -15.69
N ASP A 20 -12.89 -1.65 -14.44
CA ASP A 20 -12.62 -0.76 -13.32
C ASP A 20 -11.12 -0.62 -13.05
N ARG A 21 -10.37 -1.72 -13.14
CA ARG A 21 -8.92 -1.70 -13.01
C ARG A 21 -8.28 -0.76 -14.02
N ALA A 22 -8.70 -0.79 -15.28
CA ALA A 22 -8.19 0.12 -16.31
C ALA A 22 -8.60 1.57 -16.05
N ARG A 23 -9.87 1.81 -15.70
CA ARG A 23 -10.43 3.14 -15.43
C ARG A 23 -9.79 3.82 -14.21
N LEU A 24 -9.50 3.04 -13.17
CA LEU A 24 -9.07 3.52 -11.86
C LEU A 24 -7.54 3.52 -11.70
N ASP A 25 -6.78 3.08 -12.73
CA ASP A 25 -5.31 2.98 -12.67
C ASP A 25 -4.65 4.29 -12.23
N GLN A 26 -5.05 5.39 -12.86
CA GLN A 26 -4.48 6.70 -12.55
C GLN A 26 -4.77 7.13 -11.11
N ILE A 27 -5.98 6.86 -10.61
CA ILE A 27 -6.38 7.21 -9.24
C ILE A 27 -5.56 6.39 -8.24
N PHE A 28 -5.48 5.08 -8.47
CA PHE A 28 -4.68 4.18 -7.65
C PHE A 28 -3.21 4.64 -7.61
N MET A 29 -2.61 4.85 -8.79
CA MET A 29 -1.21 5.24 -8.89
C MET A 29 -0.93 6.60 -8.24
N GLN A 30 -1.83 7.57 -8.36
CA GLN A 30 -1.68 8.85 -7.68
C GLN A 30 -1.65 8.69 -6.15
N VAL A 31 -2.53 7.85 -5.58
CA VAL A 31 -2.53 7.58 -4.14
C VAL A 31 -1.23 6.92 -3.71
N ILE A 32 -0.72 5.93 -4.46
CA ILE A 32 0.54 5.27 -4.15
C ILE A 32 1.73 6.24 -4.22
N LEU A 33 1.80 7.06 -5.26
CA LEU A 33 2.88 8.05 -5.42
C LEU A 33 2.85 9.09 -4.29
N ASP A 34 1.65 9.55 -3.90
CA ASP A 34 1.49 10.49 -2.79
C ASP A 34 1.98 9.87 -1.46
N VAL A 35 1.68 8.60 -1.21
CA VAL A 35 2.19 7.85 -0.04
C VAL A 35 3.70 7.76 -0.06
N GLN A 36 4.28 7.31 -1.17
CA GLN A 36 5.72 7.16 -1.30
C GLN A 36 6.45 8.49 -1.11
N ALA A 37 5.94 9.58 -1.69
CA ALA A 37 6.54 10.91 -1.59
C ALA A 37 6.45 11.45 -0.15
N GLN A 38 5.28 11.42 0.47
CA GLN A 38 5.10 11.98 1.81
C GLN A 38 5.84 11.19 2.87
N ALA A 39 5.81 9.85 2.82
CA ALA A 39 6.55 9.00 3.76
C ALA A 39 8.05 9.30 3.73
N GLN A 40 8.64 9.47 2.54
CA GLN A 40 10.07 9.78 2.37
C GLN A 40 10.45 11.20 2.82
N GLN A 41 9.50 12.13 2.88
CA GLN A 41 9.73 13.52 3.31
C GLN A 41 9.57 13.71 4.83
N THR A 42 9.05 12.72 5.54
CA THR A 42 8.90 12.79 7.00
C THR A 42 10.26 12.82 7.70
N GLN A 43 10.26 13.30 8.95
CA GLN A 43 11.43 13.31 9.81
C GLN A 43 11.13 12.59 11.14
N PRO A 44 12.16 12.05 11.82
CA PRO A 44 11.98 11.50 13.15
C PRO A 44 11.41 12.54 14.12
N ALA A 45 10.42 12.16 14.93
CA ALA A 45 9.80 13.06 15.91
C ALA A 45 10.78 13.55 17.00
N GLN A 46 11.85 12.80 17.25
CA GLN A 46 12.89 13.15 18.22
C GLN A 46 14.27 13.00 17.58
N ALA A 47 15.19 13.89 17.94
CA ALA A 47 16.58 13.86 17.48
C ALA A 47 17.43 12.83 18.26
N SER A 48 16.97 11.57 18.35
CA SER A 48 17.71 10.46 18.96
C SER A 48 17.98 9.35 17.95
N ASN A 49 19.07 8.60 18.13
CA ASN A 49 19.43 7.49 17.24
C ASN A 49 18.35 6.40 17.20
N LEU A 50 17.73 6.13 18.36
CA LEU A 50 16.64 5.14 18.46
C LEU A 50 15.39 5.61 17.72
N ALA A 51 15.01 6.89 17.86
CA ALA A 51 13.88 7.46 17.11
C ALA A 51 14.14 7.44 15.60
N ALA A 52 15.37 7.72 15.16
CA ALA A 52 15.76 7.61 13.76
C ALA A 52 15.65 6.18 13.21
N MET A 53 16.01 5.17 14.00
CA MET A 53 15.84 3.75 13.62
C MET A 53 14.36 3.38 13.44
N PHE A 54 13.51 3.68 14.43
CA PHE A 54 12.08 3.39 14.33
C PHE A 54 11.43 4.14 13.17
N HIS A 55 11.80 5.40 12.97
CA HIS A 55 11.33 6.18 11.84
C HIS A 55 11.70 5.53 10.49
N LYS A 56 12.95 5.08 10.34
CA LYS A 56 13.39 4.38 9.12
C LYS A 56 12.64 3.07 8.90
N GLU A 57 12.34 2.33 9.96
CA GLU A 57 11.52 1.12 9.90
C GLU A 57 10.10 1.43 9.40
N LEU A 58 9.46 2.47 9.93
CA LEU A 58 8.15 2.93 9.48
C LEU A 58 8.15 3.37 8.01
N VAL A 59 9.15 4.14 7.57
CA VAL A 59 9.29 4.51 6.15
C VAL A 59 9.43 3.25 5.28
N THR A 60 10.24 2.28 5.72
CA THR A 60 10.44 1.02 4.99
C THR A 60 9.14 0.22 4.88
N ASP A 61 8.38 0.10 5.97
CA ASP A 61 7.09 -0.59 5.99
C ASP A 61 6.06 0.09 5.07
N ALA A 62 6.00 1.41 5.07
CA ALA A 62 5.12 2.17 4.19
C ALA A 62 5.43 1.89 2.70
N LEU A 63 6.71 1.90 2.33
CA LEU A 63 7.17 1.65 0.96
C LEU A 63 6.99 0.20 0.54
N GLN A 64 7.26 -0.76 1.43
CA GLN A 64 7.01 -2.18 1.15
C GLN A 64 5.52 -2.47 0.98
N GLY A 65 4.66 -1.86 1.80
CA GLY A 65 3.21 -1.95 1.63
C GLY A 65 2.73 -1.38 0.29
N CYS A 66 3.33 -0.27 -0.18
CA CYS A 66 3.06 0.26 -1.53
C CYS A 66 3.47 -0.73 -2.63
N ALA A 67 4.62 -1.38 -2.50
CA ALA A 67 5.08 -2.37 -3.47
C ALA A 67 4.12 -3.57 -3.55
N MET A 68 3.61 -4.04 -2.41
CA MET A 68 2.59 -5.09 -2.35
C MET A 68 1.28 -4.65 -3.00
N LEU A 69 0.83 -3.43 -2.72
CA LEU A 69 -0.36 -2.86 -3.34
C LEU A 69 -0.22 -2.81 -4.86
N ILE A 70 0.93 -2.35 -5.40
CA ILE A 70 1.19 -2.36 -6.85
C ILE A 70 1.17 -3.79 -7.40
N ALA A 71 1.79 -4.75 -6.71
CA ALA A 71 1.82 -6.14 -7.14
C ALA A 71 0.42 -6.77 -7.18
N GLY A 72 -0.41 -6.50 -6.17
CA GLY A 72 -1.82 -6.90 -6.16
C GLY A 72 -2.62 -6.20 -7.26
N TRP A 73 -2.42 -4.89 -7.44
CA TRP A 73 -3.12 -4.10 -8.45
C TRP A 73 -2.87 -4.62 -9.86
N ASN A 74 -1.62 -5.01 -10.16
CA ASN A 74 -1.27 -5.65 -11.43
C ASN A 74 -1.95 -7.02 -11.64
N GLN A 75 -2.43 -7.66 -10.57
CA GLN A 75 -3.22 -8.88 -10.59
C GLN A 75 -4.74 -8.64 -10.45
N GLY A 76 -5.19 -7.38 -10.49
CA GLY A 76 -6.59 -7.01 -10.31
C GLY A 76 -7.08 -7.17 -8.86
N VAL A 77 -6.20 -6.91 -7.88
CA VAL A 77 -6.50 -7.02 -6.45
C VAL A 77 -6.04 -5.80 -5.68
N ILE A 78 -6.82 -5.35 -4.71
CA ILE A 78 -6.33 -4.49 -3.63
C ILE A 78 -5.76 -5.42 -2.55
N ASP A 79 -4.44 -5.50 -2.46
CA ASP A 79 -3.73 -6.35 -1.48
C ASP A 79 -3.95 -5.85 -0.05
N GLU A 80 -4.67 -6.63 0.77
CA GLU A 80 -5.07 -6.22 2.13
C GLU A 80 -3.88 -6.16 3.10
N ALA A 81 -2.87 -7.01 2.89
CA ALA A 81 -1.68 -7.03 3.73
C ALA A 81 -0.82 -5.78 3.46
N GLY A 82 -0.64 -5.42 2.18
CA GLY A 82 0.00 -4.19 1.74
C GLY A 82 -0.74 -2.96 2.22
N LEU A 83 -2.07 -2.96 2.12
CA LEU A 83 -2.95 -1.90 2.61
C LEU A 83 -2.77 -1.67 4.12
N THR A 84 -2.93 -2.74 4.91
CA THR A 84 -2.84 -2.70 6.37
C THR A 84 -1.45 -2.28 6.84
N ARG A 85 -0.39 -2.85 6.23
CA ARG A 85 0.99 -2.52 6.56
C ARG A 85 1.29 -1.05 6.30
N SER A 86 0.96 -0.56 5.11
CA SER A 86 1.25 0.83 4.73
C SER A 86 0.43 1.83 5.56
N ALA A 87 -0.87 1.57 5.76
CA ALA A 87 -1.72 2.45 6.57
C ALA A 87 -1.29 2.51 8.04
N LYS A 88 -0.84 1.38 8.63
CA LYS A 88 -0.28 1.36 9.98
C LYS A 88 1.01 2.17 10.07
N ALA A 89 1.92 1.99 9.12
CA ALA A 89 3.17 2.72 9.06
C ALA A 89 2.95 4.24 8.92
N LEU A 90 2.04 4.65 8.04
CA LEU A 90 1.67 6.05 7.85
C LEU A 90 1.13 6.71 9.14
N ARG A 91 0.33 6.00 9.93
CA ARG A 91 -0.11 6.51 11.24
C ARG A 91 1.07 6.70 12.19
N GLY A 92 2.04 5.79 12.19
CA GLY A 92 3.27 5.95 12.96
C GLY A 92 4.19 7.08 12.48
N LEU A 93 4.05 7.49 11.21
CA LEU A 93 4.73 8.65 10.62
C LEU A 93 3.95 9.96 10.81
N GLU A 94 2.89 9.96 11.62
CA GLU A 94 2.01 11.12 11.83
C GLU A 94 1.33 11.61 10.53
N LEU A 95 1.00 10.68 9.62
CA LEU A 95 0.27 10.92 8.36
C LEU A 95 -1.12 10.24 8.35
N PRO A 96 -2.02 10.52 9.32
CA PRO A 96 -3.29 9.80 9.47
C PRO A 96 -4.26 10.04 8.30
N GLU A 97 -4.29 11.24 7.73
CA GLU A 97 -5.15 11.56 6.58
C GLU A 97 -4.75 10.77 5.33
N LEU A 98 -3.44 10.60 5.14
CA LEU A 98 -2.91 9.82 4.04
C LEU A 98 -3.17 8.33 4.24
N ALA A 99 -3.08 7.84 5.48
CA ALA A 99 -3.49 6.48 5.83
C ALA A 99 -4.98 6.23 5.52
N ALA A 100 -5.86 7.16 5.89
CA ALA A 100 -7.29 7.06 5.60
C ALA A 100 -7.58 7.09 4.09
N ARG A 101 -6.89 7.95 3.34
CA ARG A 101 -7.00 8.01 1.87
C ARG A 101 -6.54 6.70 1.23
N LEU A 102 -5.44 6.11 1.72
CA LEU A 102 -4.96 4.82 1.23
C LEU A 102 -5.97 3.71 1.54
N GLU A 103 -6.53 3.68 2.75
CA GLU A 103 -7.54 2.69 3.16
C GLU A 103 -8.81 2.72 2.31
N ARG A 104 -9.20 3.90 1.80
CA ARG A 104 -10.33 4.04 0.85
C ARG A 104 -10.11 3.33 -0.48
N LEU A 105 -8.88 2.90 -0.82
CA LEU A 105 -8.65 2.08 -2.01
C LEU A 105 -9.44 0.77 -1.98
N ARG A 106 -9.81 0.26 -0.79
CA ARG A 106 -10.68 -0.93 -0.65
C ARG A 106 -12.10 -0.72 -1.22
N GLN A 107 -12.49 0.53 -1.49
CA GLN A 107 -13.80 0.95 -2.00
C GLN A 107 -13.66 1.78 -3.29
N ILE A 108 -12.51 1.68 -3.98
CA ILE A 108 -12.19 2.56 -5.12
C ILE A 108 -13.17 2.44 -6.30
N ASP A 109 -13.83 1.29 -6.43
CA ASP A 109 -14.81 0.92 -7.45
C ASP A 109 -16.27 1.13 -6.99
N GLU A 110 -16.51 1.58 -5.75
CA GLU A 110 -17.86 1.81 -5.20
C GLU A 110 -18.38 3.25 -5.45
N ALA A 111 -17.63 4.06 -6.20
CA ALA A 111 -17.94 5.46 -6.50
C ALA A 111 -18.84 5.65 -7.73
#